data_AF-A0A1F7TI76-F1
#
_entry.id   AF-A0A1F7TI76-F1
#
_cell.length_a   1.000
_cell.length_b   1.000
_cell.length_c   1.000
_cell.angle_alpha   90.00
_cell.angle_beta   90.00
_cell.angle_gamma   90.00
#
_symmetry.space_group_name_H-M   'P 1'
#
loop_
_entity.id
_entity.type
_entity.pdbx_description
1 polymer ?
#
loop_
_entity_poly.entity_id
_entity_poly.type
_entity_poly.pdbx_seq_one_letter_code
_entity_poly.pdbx_strand_id
1 'polypeptide(L)'
;MKAAEGDFENSAALSPKQKCVVRWAELVTKNEAKRDKKCWEEIKTHFSPQEIIELTVVICHFNLMNRLNDTLQLDLETPPPSMRSTTVAPEKLKKYAREVLAR
;
A
#
# COMPACT_ATOMS: atom_id res chain seq x y z
N MET A 1 -8.08 2.27 -2.09
CA MET A 1 -6.97 2.58 -1.17
C MET A 1 -6.77 4.09 -1.16
N LYS A 2 -7.28 4.82 -0.16
CA LYS A 2 -7.10 6.28 -0.05
C LYS A 2 -5.78 6.71 0.60
N ALA A 3 -5.02 5.75 1.14
CA ALA A 3 -3.76 6.01 1.83
C ALA A 3 -2.54 6.08 0.89
N ALA A 4 -2.68 5.66 -0.38
CA ALA A 4 -1.59 5.73 -1.36
C ALA A 4 -1.50 7.09 -2.08
N GLU A 5 -2.52 7.95 -1.95
CA GLU A 5 -2.60 9.24 -2.63
C GLU A 5 -2.65 10.44 -1.65
N GLY A 6 -2.49 10.21 -0.34
CA GLY A 6 -2.72 11.24 0.66
C GLY A 6 -1.83 11.09 1.88
N ASP A 7 -1.39 12.24 2.38
CA ASP A 7 -0.73 12.51 3.66
C ASP A 7 -1.00 11.44 4.74
N PHE A 8 -0.15 10.40 4.74
CA PHE A 8 -0.29 9.29 5.67
C PHE A 8 0.01 9.73 7.11
N GLU A 9 0.77 10.82 7.28
CA GLU A 9 1.13 11.35 8.59
C GLU A 9 -0.11 11.85 9.32
N ASN A 10 -1.03 12.49 8.59
CA ASN A 10 -2.29 12.99 9.13
C ASN A 10 -3.46 11.99 9.04
N SER A 11 -3.24 10.78 8.50
CA SER A 11 -4.27 9.76 8.41
C SER A 11 -4.72 9.28 9.79
N ALA A 12 -6.00 9.46 10.12
CA ALA A 12 -6.62 8.90 11.32
C ALA A 12 -6.81 7.37 11.25
N ALA A 13 -6.72 6.78 10.06
CA ALA A 13 -6.90 5.35 9.84
C ALA A 13 -5.63 4.53 10.14
N LEU A 14 -4.48 5.17 10.33
CA LEU A 14 -3.21 4.51 10.61
C LEU A 14 -2.81 4.74 12.07
N SER A 15 -2.46 3.65 12.75
CA SER A 15 -1.81 3.72 14.06
C SER A 15 -0.41 4.34 13.95
N PRO A 16 0.18 4.84 15.07
CA PRO A 16 1.56 5.34 15.07
C PRO A 16 2.57 4.32 14.52
N LYS A 17 2.43 3.04 14.91
CA LYS A 17 3.26 1.93 14.38
C LYS A 17 3.13 1.80 12.86
N GLN A 18 1.92 1.89 12.31
CA GLN A 18 1.70 1.82 10.86
C GLN A 18 2.26 3.03 10.11
N LYS A 19 2.14 4.24 10.68
CA LYS A 19 2.75 5.46 10.11
C LYS A 19 4.27 5.37 10.07
N CYS A 20 4.88 4.85 11.14
CA CYS A 20 6.32 4.61 11.19
C CYS A 20 6.77 3.66 10.06
N VAL A 21 6.03 2.57 9.81
CA VAL A 21 6.31 1.66 8.68
C VAL A 21 6.20 2.34 7.33
N VAL A 22 5.16 3.15 7.10
CA VAL A 22 4.98 3.87 5.83
C VAL A 22 6.13 4.84 5.59
N ARG A 23 6.54 5.59 6.62
CA ARG A 23 7.71 6.49 6.55
C ARG A 23 9.01 5.73 6.26
N TRP A 24 9.23 4.60 6.94
CA TRP A 24 10.40 3.76 6.67
C TRP A 24 10.42 3.23 5.23
N ALA A 25 9.28 2.76 4.74
CA ALA A 25 9.14 2.31 3.36
C ALA A 25 9.49 3.43 2.36
N GLU A 26 8.99 4.64 2.58
CA GLU A 26 9.31 5.80 1.73
C GLU A 26 10.82 6.10 1.72
N LEU A 27 11.45 6.13 2.88
CA LEU A 27 12.89 6.38 3.02
C LEU A 27 13.74 5.30 2.37
N VAL A 28 13.36 4.02 2.51
CA VAL A 28 14.08 2.90 1.87
C VAL A 28 13.93 3.00 0.35
N THR A 29 12.74 3.29 -0.17
CA THR A 29 12.49 3.47 -1.60
C THR A 29 13.27 4.63 -2.21
N LYS A 30 13.45 5.73 -1.47
CA LYS A 30 14.29 6.87 -1.89
C LYS A 30 15.78 6.69 -1.65
N ASN A 31 16.22 5.57 -1.07
CA ASN A 31 17.60 5.34 -0.60
C ASN A 31 18.09 6.37 0.43
N GLU A 32 17.17 6.91 1.25
CA GLU A 32 17.45 7.94 2.26
C GLU A 32 17.49 7.38 3.69
N ALA A 33 16.99 6.16 3.91
CA ALA A 33 16.87 5.52 5.23
C ALA A 33 18.16 5.54 6.07
N LYS A 34 19.33 5.38 5.43
CA LYS A 34 20.63 5.41 6.12
C LYS A 34 20.94 6.77 6.77
N ARG A 35 20.40 7.86 6.24
CA ARG A 35 20.66 9.23 6.70
C ARG A 35 19.66 9.67 7.77
N ASP A 36 18.48 9.05 7.83
CA ASP A 36 17.46 9.37 8.80
C ASP A 36 17.60 8.56 10.09
N LYS A 37 18.42 9.08 11.01
CA LYS A 37 18.60 8.48 12.33
C LYS A 37 17.33 8.52 13.18
N LYS A 38 16.46 9.51 12.98
CA LYS A 38 15.24 9.66 13.78
C LYS A 38 14.26 8.53 13.45
N CYS A 39 14.04 8.27 12.18
CA CYS A 39 13.20 7.16 11.73
C CYS A 39 13.79 5.81 12.13
N TRP A 40 15.12 5.66 12.09
CA TRP A 40 15.79 4.45 12.59
C TRP A 40 15.57 4.20 14.08
N GLU A 41 15.66 5.23 14.92
CA GLU A 41 15.35 5.08 16.35
C GLU A 41 13.86 4.78 16.57
N GLU A 42 12.97 5.45 15.84
CA GLU A 42 11.51 5.25 15.94
C GLU A 42 11.10 3.81 15.58
N ILE A 43 11.60 3.26 14.46
CA ILE A 43 11.22 1.91 14.04
C ILE A 43 11.69 0.82 15.02
N LYS A 44 12.86 1.01 15.65
CA LYS A 44 13.36 0.12 16.71
C LYS A 44 12.51 0.13 17.98
N THR A 45 11.68 1.15 18.20
CA THR A 45 10.74 1.15 19.33
C THR A 45 9.51 0.26 19.09
N HIS A 46 9.20 -0.04 17.83
CA HIS A 46 7.99 -0.75 17.43
C HIS A 46 8.21 -2.17 16.94
N PHE A 47 9.44 -2.50 16.55
CA PHE A 47 9.81 -3.75 15.90
C PHE A 47 11.15 -4.28 16.41
N SER A 48 11.25 -5.60 16.47
CA SER A 48 12.51 -6.30 16.70
C SER A 48 13.47 -6.16 15.50
N PRO A 49 14.78 -6.36 15.68
CA PRO A 49 15.74 -6.35 14.58
C PRO A 49 15.37 -7.29 13.43
N GLN A 50 14.83 -8.48 13.75
CA GLN A 50 14.39 -9.48 12.78
C GLN A 50 13.20 -8.98 11.96
N GLU A 51 12.17 -8.44 12.62
CA GLU A 51 11.00 -7.85 11.93
C GLU A 51 11.42 -6.68 11.01
N ILE A 52 12.38 -5.86 11.43
CA ILE A 52 12.89 -4.75 10.61
C ILE A 52 13.58 -5.28 9.34
N ILE A 53 14.33 -6.38 9.45
CA ILE A 53 14.94 -7.03 8.29
C ILE A 53 13.87 -7.54 7.33
N GLU A 54 12.90 -8.32 7.82
CA GLU A 54 11.82 -8.88 7.01
C GLU A 54 11.01 -7.78 6.31
N LEU A 55 10.63 -6.75 7.06
CA LEU A 55 9.92 -5.59 6.56
C LEU A 55 10.70 -4.86 5.46
N THR A 56 12.01 -4.69 5.66
CA THR A 56 12.89 -4.04 4.67
C THR A 56 13.06 -4.92 3.42
N VAL A 57 13.13 -6.24 3.56
CA VAL A 57 13.17 -7.17 2.42
C VAL A 57 11.92 -7.06 1.56
N VAL A 58 10.73 -6.97 2.18
CA VAL A 58 9.47 -6.78 1.46
C VAL A 58 9.50 -5.46 0.67
N ILE A 59 9.93 -4.36 1.29
CA ILE A 59 10.07 -3.06 0.60
C ILE A 59 11.05 -3.16 -0.58
N CYS A 60 12.21 -3.79 -0.38
CA CYS A 60 13.22 -4.01 -1.42
C CYS A 60 12.68 -4.86 -2.58
N HIS A 61 11.88 -5.88 -2.29
CA HIS A 61 11.25 -6.72 -3.32
C HIS A 61 10.34 -5.88 -4.23
N PHE A 62 9.47 -5.04 -3.65
CA PHE A 62 8.64 -4.15 -4.46
C PHE A 62 9.46 -3.11 -5.22
N ASN A 63 10.52 -2.57 -4.61
CA ASN A 63 11.44 -1.67 -5.29
C ASN A 63 12.16 -2.33 -6.48
N LEU A 64 12.46 -3.63 -6.41
CA LEU A 64 13.00 -4.41 -7.52
C LEU A 64 11.94 -4.59 -8.61
N MET A 65 10.73 -5.04 -8.24
CA MET A 65 9.64 -5.27 -9.18
C MET A 65 9.22 -3.99 -9.91
N ASN A 66 9.20 -2.85 -9.23
CA ASN A 66 8.95 -1.55 -9.87
C ASN A 66 9.95 -1.29 -11.00
N ARG A 67 11.25 -1.53 -10.77
CA ARG A 67 12.29 -1.34 -11.80
C ARG A 67 12.19 -2.36 -12.92
N LEU A 68 11.88 -3.61 -12.59
CA LEU A 68 11.70 -4.66 -13.58
C LEU A 68 10.53 -4.34 -14.51
N ASN A 69 9.36 -4.02 -13.94
CA ASN A 69 8.15 -3.71 -14.69
C ASN A 69 8.33 -2.45 -15.55
N ASP A 70 8.95 -1.41 -15.01
CA ASP A 70 9.25 -0.17 -15.74
C ASP A 70 10.21 -0.40 -16.90
N THR A 71 11.31 -1.13 -16.67
CA THR A 71 12.32 -1.43 -17.70
C THR A 71 11.73 -2.29 -18.83
N LEU A 72 10.85 -3.22 -18.50
CA LEU A 72 10.21 -4.11 -19.46
C LEU A 72 8.93 -3.51 -20.07
N GLN A 73 8.55 -2.28 -19.69
CA GLN A 73 7.34 -1.59 -20.15
C GLN A 73 6.08 -2.44 -19.98
N LEU A 74 5.97 -3.13 -18.84
CA LEU A 74 4.82 -3.98 -18.57
C LEU A 74 3.60 -3.11 -18.27
N ASP A 75 2.60 -3.21 -19.13
CA ASP A 75 1.29 -2.60 -18.91
C ASP A 75 0.53 -3.33 -17.79
N LEU A 76 -0.34 -2.58 -17.11
CA LEU A 76 -1.27 -3.18 -16.16
C LEU A 76 -2.24 -4.10 -16.90
N GLU A 77 -2.28 -5.35 -16.48
CA GLU A 77 -3.29 -6.28 -16.96
C GLU A 77 -4.69 -5.74 -16.64
N THR A 78 -5.65 -5.98 -17.55
CA THR A 78 -7.04 -5.66 -17.25
C THR A 78 -7.51 -6.63 -16.17
N PRO A 79 -7.79 -6.19 -14.92
CA PRO A 79 -8.12 -7.13 -13.87
C PRO A 79 -9.43 -7.86 -14.22
N PRO A 80 -9.54 -9.15 -13.89
CA PRO A 80 -10.79 -9.88 -14.03
C PRO A 80 -11.89 -9.14 -13.24
N PRO A 81 -13.16 -9.21 -13.68
CA PRO A 81 -14.26 -8.48 -13.06
C PRO A 81 -14.35 -8.65 -11.53
N SER A 82 -13.92 -9.81 -11.02
CA SER A 82 -13.89 -10.17 -9.60
C SER A 82 -12.88 -9.37 -8.76
N MET A 83 -11.87 -8.75 -9.38
CA MET A 83 -10.80 -8.00 -8.71
C MET A 83 -10.93 -6.48 -8.90
N ARG A 84 -11.95 -6.02 -9.65
CA ARG A 84 -12.28 -4.59 -9.73
C ARG A 84 -12.86 -4.15 -8.38
N SER A 85 -12.44 -2.98 -7.91
CA SER A 85 -13.00 -2.33 -6.72
C SER A 85 -14.52 -2.49 -6.71
N THR A 86 -15.08 -3.05 -5.64
CA THR A 86 -16.51 -3.33 -5.44
C THR A 86 -17.37 -2.07 -5.28
N THR A 87 -16.90 -0.91 -5.76
CA THR A 87 -17.71 0.31 -5.83
C THR A 87 -18.73 0.15 -6.95
N VAL A 88 -19.74 -0.69 -6.72
CA VAL A 88 -20.90 -0.81 -7.57
C VAL A 88 -21.72 0.46 -7.36
N ALA A 89 -21.89 1.25 -8.41
CA ALA A 89 -22.74 2.43 -8.35
C ALA A 89 -24.14 2.05 -7.80
N PRO A 90 -24.71 2.81 -6.84
CA PRO A 90 -25.97 2.45 -6.18
C PRO A 90 -27.12 2.14 -7.17
N GLU A 91 -27.12 2.81 -8.32
CA GLU A 91 -28.10 2.61 -9.38
C GLU A 91 -28.02 1.23 -10.05
N LYS A 92 -26.80 0.67 -10.19
CA LYS A 92 -26.62 -0.71 -10.68
C LYS A 92 -27.12 -1.73 -9.67
N LEU A 93 -26.94 -1.46 -8.38
CA LEU A 93 -27.42 -2.32 -7.29
C LEU A 93 -28.96 -2.33 -7.22
N LYS A 94 -29.60 -1.15 -7.29
CA LYS A 94 -31.06 -1.01 -7.33
C LYS A 94 -31.67 -1.70 -8.55
N LYS A 95 -31.02 -1.60 -9.72
CA LYS A 95 -31.46 -2.29 -10.94
C LYS A 95 -31.42 -3.81 -10.75
N TYR A 96 -30.30 -4.35 -10.25
CA TYR A 96 -30.17 -5.79 -9.96
C TYR A 96 -31.21 -6.27 -8.94
N ALA A 97 -31.41 -5.53 -7.85
CA ALA A 97 -32.41 -5.87 -6.84
C ALA A 97 -33.83 -5.93 -7.44
N ARG A 98 -34.20 -4.98 -8.31
CA ARG A 98 -35.50 -5.00 -8.99
C ARG A 98 -35.66 -6.16 -9.97
N GLU A 99 -34.60 -6.52 -10.68
CA GLU A 99 -34.68 -7.54 -11.74
C GLU A 99 -34.62 -8.97 -11.20
N VAL A 100 -33.91 -9.19 -10.08
CA VAL A 100 -33.63 -10.53 -9.54
C VAL A 100 -34.43 -10.84 -8.28
N LEU A 101 -34.67 -9.88 -7.39
CA LEU A 101 -35.39 -10.11 -6.13
C LEU A 101 -36.91 -9.87 -6.25
N ALA A 102 -37.41 -9.36 -7.37
CA ALA A 102 -38.84 -9.17 -7.63
C ALA A 102 -39.47 -10.30 -8.46
N ARG A 103 -38.82 -11.47 -8.52
CA ARG A 103 -39.38 -12.71 -9.07
C ARG A 103 -39.75 -13.67 -7.95
#